data_AF-A0A317KK42-F1
#
_entry.id   AF-A0A317KK42-F1
#
_cell.length_a   1.000
_cell.length_b   1.000
_cell.length_c   1.000
_cell.angle_alpha   90.00
_cell.angle_beta   90.00
_cell.angle_gamma   90.00
#
_symmetry.space_group_name_H-M   'P 1'
#
loop_
_entity.id
_entity.type
_entity.pdbx_description
1 polymer ?
#
loop_
_entity_poly.entity_id
_entity_poly.type
_entity_poly.pdbx_seq_one_letter_code
_entity_poly.pdbx_strand_id
1 'polypeptide(L)' 'MNHEDRLQRMIDELRRMREQCEPKSNQNPRYLRYSNAVSALRWIIDDLAKERAAQPPAPDDVSAS' A
#
# COMPACT_ATOMS: atom_id res chain seq x y z
N MET A 1 -1.67 -10.68 -10.88
CA MET A 1 -1.94 -9.86 -9.70
C MET A 1 -0.72 -8.98 -9.49
N ASN A 2 -0.87 -7.66 -9.58
CA ASN A 2 0.29 -6.78 -9.43
C ASN A 2 0.67 -6.65 -7.94
N HIS A 3 1.83 -6.05 -7.66
CA HIS A 3 2.31 -5.92 -6.28
C HIS A 3 1.37 -5.03 -5.43
N GLU A 4 0.82 -3.96 -6.00
CA GLU A 4 -0.12 -3.03 -5.35
C GLU A 4 -1.43 -3.71 -4.94
N ASP A 5 -2.00 -4.57 -5.79
CA ASP A 5 -3.20 -5.36 -5.48
C ASP A 5 -2.96 -6.22 -4.24
N ARG A 6 -1.75 -6.79 -4.10
CA ARG A 6 -1.38 -7.62 -2.95
C ARG A 6 -1.28 -6.78 -1.70
N LEU A 7 -0.63 -5.62 -1.78
CA LEU A 7 -0.51 -4.68 -0.66
C LEU A 7 -1.88 -4.14 -0.22
N GLN A 8 -2.78 -3.88 -1.17
CA GLN A 8 -4.15 -3.42 -0.88
C GLN A 8 -4.95 -4.49 -0.12
N ARG A 9 -4.87 -5.77 -0.52
CA ARG A 9 -5.50 -6.86 0.24
C ARG A 9 -4.92 -7.00 1.65
N MET A 10 -3.61 -6.79 1.82
CA MET A 10 -2.99 -6.79 3.14
C MET A 10 -3.48 -5.63 4.02
N ILE A 11 -3.69 -4.44 3.44
CA ILE A 11 -4.30 -3.31 4.15
C ILE A 11 -5.69 -3.68 4.66
N ASP A 12 -6.53 -4.28 3.82
CA ASP A 12 -7.90 -4.62 4.20
C ASP A 12 -7.93 -5.65 5.33
N GLU A 13 -7.04 -6.65 5.29
CA GLU A 13 -6.91 -7.64 6.35
C GLU A 13 -6.43 -7.03 7.67
N LEU A 14 -5.41 -6.15 7.62
CA LEU A 14 -4.93 -5.46 8.82
C LEU A 14 -5.98 -4.53 9.43
N ARG A 15 -6.83 -3.91 8.61
CA ARG A 15 -7.96 -3.11 9.11
C ARG A 15 -8.98 -3.97 9.85
N ARG A 16 -9.34 -5.14 9.30
CA ARG A 16 -10.24 -6.10 9.98
C ARG A 16 -9.65 -6.57 11.30
N MET A 17 -8.37 -6.93 11.33
CA MET A 17 -7.68 -7.31 12.58
C MET A 17 -7.65 -6.15 13.59
N ARG A 18 -7.44 -4.92 13.12
CA ARG A 18 -7.46 -3.72 13.97
C ARG A 18 -8.82 -3.47 14.60
N GLU A 19 -9.91 -3.70 13.87
CA GLU A 19 -11.29 -3.51 14.37
C GLU A 19 -11.62 -4.40 15.56
N GLN A 20 -10.91 -5.53 15.71
CA GLN A 20 -11.02 -6.45 16.84
C GLN A 20 -10.19 -6.02 18.06
N CYS A 21 -9.52 -4.88 18.02
CA CYS A 21 -8.74 -4.36 19.15
C CYS A 21 -9.59 -3.43 20.01
N GLU A 22 -9.59 -3.67 21.33
CA GLU A 22 -10.16 -2.75 22.32
C GLU A 22 -9.12 -2.42 23.41
N PRO A 23 -8.99 -1.14 23.83
CA PRO A 23 -9.67 0.02 23.27
C PRO A 23 -9.18 0.34 21.84
N LYS A 24 -10.05 0.91 21.00
CA LYS A 24 -9.71 1.48 19.68
C LYS A 24 -8.92 2.80 19.81
N SER A 25 -7.76 2.70 20.45
CA SER A 25 -6.91 3.83 20.82
C SER A 25 -5.45 3.49 20.61
N ASN A 26 -4.62 4.51 20.37
CA ASN A 26 -3.16 4.35 20.28
C ASN A 26 -2.52 3.89 21.59
N GLN A 27 -3.25 3.94 22.72
CA GLN A 27 -2.82 3.33 23.98
C GLN A 27 -2.86 1.80 23.93
N ASN A 28 -3.67 1.19 23.04
CA ASN A 28 -3.61 -0.24 22.78
C ASN A 28 -2.46 -0.52 21.79
N PRO A 29 -1.39 -1.23 22.21
CA PRO A 29 -0.23 -1.46 21.36
C PRO A 29 -0.57 -2.28 20.11
N ARG A 30 -1.56 -3.17 20.19
CA ARG A 30 -2.00 -3.97 19.03
C ARG A 30 -2.74 -3.10 18.01
N TYR A 31 -3.64 -2.25 18.47
CA TYR A 31 -4.34 -1.28 17.62
C TYR A 31 -3.38 -0.31 16.92
N LEU A 32 -2.40 0.21 17.68
CA LEU A 32 -1.37 1.10 17.16
C LEU A 32 -0.51 0.40 16.09
N ARG A 33 -0.06 -0.83 16.35
CA ARG A 33 0.76 -1.59 15.40
C ARG A 33 0.02 -1.87 14.09
N TYR A 34 -1.24 -2.28 14.14
CA TYR A 34 -2.04 -2.45 12.92
C TYR A 34 -2.22 -1.12 12.18
N SER A 35 -2.47 -0.01 12.89
CA SER A 35 -2.57 1.32 12.27
C SER A 35 -1.28 1.74 11.58
N ASN A 36 -0.13 1.52 12.22
CA ASN A 36 1.18 1.84 11.65
C ASN A 36 1.47 1.00 10.41
N ALA A 37 1.16 -0.30 10.45
CA ALA A 37 1.34 -1.20 9.30
C ALA A 37 0.46 -0.76 8.11
N VAL A 38 -0.80 -0.38 8.35
CA VAL A 38 -1.68 0.15 7.30
C VAL A 38 -1.11 1.43 6.68
N SER A 39 -0.59 2.35 7.49
CA SER A 39 0.04 3.58 6.97
C SER A 39 1.28 3.28 6.13
N ALA A 40 2.16 2.38 6.60
CA ALA A 40 3.36 2.01 5.85
C ALA A 40 3.04 1.37 4.50
N LEU A 41 2.05 0.47 4.44
CA LEU A 41 1.64 -0.15 3.18
C LEU A 41 1.05 0.87 2.19
N ARG A 42 0.34 1.89 2.68
CA ARG A 42 -0.16 2.99 1.83
C ARG A 42 0.98 3.79 1.22
N TRP A 43 2.00 4.13 2.01
CA TRP A 43 3.18 4.83 1.50
C TRP A 43 3.91 4.02 0.43
N ILE A 44 4.06 2.70 0.62
CA ILE A 44 4.67 1.83 -0.39
C ILE A 44 3.85 1.86 -1.70
N ILE A 45 2.52 1.80 -1.63
CA ILE A 45 1.67 1.90 -2.83
C ILE A 45 1.85 3.26 -3.52
N ASP A 46 1.86 4.35 -2.76
CA ASP A 46 2.06 5.70 -3.31
C ASP A 46 3.43 5.83 -4.01
N ASP A 47 4.47 5.24 -3.44
CA ASP A 47 5.82 5.29 -4.01
C ASP A 47 5.91 4.44 -5.28
N LEU A 48 5.31 3.26 -5.33
CA LEU A 48 5.21 2.44 -6.55
C LEU A 48 4.43 3.17 -7.67
N ALA A 49 3.38 3.90 -7.30
CA ALA A 49 2.62 4.70 -8.26
C ALA A 49 3.47 5.85 -8.83
N LYS A 50 4.27 6.52 -8.00
CA LYS A 50 5.21 7.56 -8.44
C LYS A 50 6.32 6.99 -9.32
N GLU A 51 6.90 5.84 -8.96
CA GLU A 51 7.94 5.18 -9.75
C GLU A 51 7.46 4.85 -11.17
N ARG A 52 6.24 4.34 -11.29
CA ARG A 52 5.61 4.09 -12.59
C ARG A 52 5.33 5.37 -13.37
N ALA A 53 4.87 6.43 -12.71
CA ALA A 53 4.64 7.72 -13.37
C ALA A 53 5.96 8.40 -13.81
N ALA A 54 7.07 8.11 -13.12
CA ALA A 54 8.39 8.62 -13.43
C ALA A 54 9.13 7.77 -14.49
N GLN A 55 8.65 6.56 -14.80
CA GLN A 55 9.24 5.74 -15.85
C GLN A 55 8.96 6.38 -17.22
N PRO A 56 10.00 6.72 -18.00
CA PRO A 56 9.80 7.19 -19.37
C PRO A 56 9.11 6.08 -20.18
N PRO A 57 8.30 6.45 -21.19
CA PRO A 57 7.69 5.47 -22.09
C PRO A 57 8.79 4.58 -22.69
N ALA A 58 8.51 3.28 -22.79
CA ALA A 58 9.45 2.32 -23.37
C ALA A 58 9.88 2.78 -24.78
N PRO A 59 11.14 2.56 -25.20
CA PRO A 59 11.68 3.04 -26.47
C PRO A 59 11.17 2.26 -27.71
N ASP A 60 9.96 1.70 -27.66
CA ASP A 60 9.36 0.96 -28.76
C ASP A 60 8.13 1.71 -29.30
N ASP A 61 8.36 2.89 -29.86
CA ASP A 61 7.44 3.49 -30.84
C ASP A 61 8.16 4.49 -31.78
N VAL A 62 9.44 4.21 -32.11
CA VAL A 62 10.18 4.95 -33.15
C VAL A 62 10.76 3.95 -34.16
N SER A 63 9.87 3.21 -34.82
CA SER A 63 10.17 2.50 -36.07
C SER A 63 8.91 2.30 -36.88
N ALA A 64 8.35 3.41 -37.40
CA ALA A 64 7.54 3.38 -38.61
C ALA A 64 7.36 4.81 -39.15
N SER A 65 8.32 5.29 -39.94
CA SER A 65 8.13 6.10 -41.16
C SER A 65 9.45 6.34 -41.87
#